data_AF-A0A085WSA5-F1
#
_entry.id   AF-A0A085WSA5-F1
#
_cell.length_a   1.000
_cell.length_b   1.000
_cell.length_c   1.000
_cell.angle_alpha   90.00
_cell.angle_beta   90.00
_cell.angle_gamma   90.00
#
_symmetry.space_group_name_H-M   'P 1'
#
loop_
_entity.id
_entity.type
_entity.pdbx_description
1 polymer ?
#
loop_
_entity_poly.entity_id
_entity_poly.type
_entity_poly.pdbx_seq_one_letter_code
_entity_poly.pdbx_strand_id
1 'polypeptide(L)'
;MMREQAVAIAESAREEKEVPPDARVESAELQYIELGEGEPEQPSPVRDVMVWLVRFGMPRGRWVELAVDDRRGKVVRVRRSR
;
A
#
# COMPACT_ATOMS: atom_id res chain seq x y z
N MET A 1 -11.43 8.40 2.71
CA MET A 1 -10.76 9.03 1.54
C MET A 1 -11.36 8.46 0.24
N MET A 2 -11.25 9.19 -0.89
CA MET A 2 -11.70 8.68 -2.21
C MET A 2 -10.61 7.86 -2.92
N ARG A 3 -11.02 7.00 -3.86
CA ARG A 3 -10.12 6.13 -4.63
C ARG A 3 -9.03 6.91 -5.36
N GLU A 4 -9.39 8.01 -6.03
CA GLU A 4 -8.48 8.85 -6.82
C GLU A 4 -7.39 9.46 -5.95
N GLN A 5 -7.75 9.88 -4.73
CA GLN A 5 -6.81 10.44 -3.77
C GLN A 5 -5.83 9.38 -3.25
N ALA A 6 -6.31 8.16 -2.99
CA ALA A 6 -5.46 7.04 -2.59
C ALA A 6 -4.45 6.69 -3.69
N VAL A 7 -4.89 6.64 -4.95
CA VAL A 7 -4.03 6.40 -6.12
C VAL A 7 -2.99 7.51 -6.24
N ALA A 8 -3.37 8.78 -6.10
CA ALA A 8 -2.43 9.91 -6.17
C ALA A 8 -1.35 9.85 -5.07
N ILE A 9 -1.72 9.45 -3.85
CA ILE A 9 -0.76 9.25 -2.74
C ILE A 9 0.19 8.09 -3.06
N ALA A 10 -0.34 6.97 -3.53
CA ALA A 10 0.47 5.81 -3.89
C ALA A 10 1.44 6.11 -5.05
N GLU A 11 0.97 6.83 -6.07
CA GLU A 11 1.78 7.32 -7.19
C GLU A 11 2.90 8.26 -6.71
N SER A 12 2.59 9.20 -5.81
CA SER A 12 3.59 10.12 -5.25
C SER A 12 4.64 9.42 -4.39
N ALA A 13 4.29 8.30 -3.76
CA ALA A 13 5.18 7.51 -2.91
C ALA A 13 6.01 6.48 -3.69
N ARG A 14 5.87 6.38 -5.02
CA ARG A 14 6.51 5.34 -5.83
C ARG A 14 8.02 5.23 -5.61
N GLU A 15 8.72 6.35 -5.75
CA GLU A 15 10.18 6.38 -5.66
C GLU A 15 10.64 5.96 -4.25
N GLU A 16 10.04 6.54 -3.21
CA GLU A 16 10.34 6.22 -1.81
C GLU A 16 10.08 4.74 -1.47
N LYS A 17 9.05 4.12 -2.08
CA LYS A 17 8.66 2.71 -1.84
C LYS A 17 9.24 1.75 -2.87
N GLU A 18 10.18 2.21 -3.69
CA GLU A 18 10.88 1.41 -4.70
C GLU A 18 9.92 0.75 -5.70
N VAL A 19 8.82 1.42 -6.03
CA VAL A 19 7.92 1.01 -7.11
C VAL A 19 8.56 1.45 -8.43
N PRO A 20 8.83 0.53 -9.38
CA PRO A 20 9.45 0.90 -10.65
C PRO A 20 8.64 1.95 -11.42
N PRO A 21 9.30 2.89 -12.13
CA PRO A 21 8.62 3.97 -12.85
C PRO A 21 7.75 3.47 -14.01
N ASP A 22 8.07 2.31 -14.57
CA ASP A 22 7.32 1.66 -15.65
C ASP A 22 6.11 0.84 -15.16
N ALA A 23 5.98 0.63 -13.85
CA ALA A 23 4.84 -0.06 -13.27
C ALA A 23 3.55 0.74 -13.53
N ARG A 24 2.41 0.06 -13.67
CA ARG A 24 1.10 0.71 -13.92
C ARG A 24 0.12 0.34 -12.83
N VAL A 25 -0.72 1.28 -12.42
CA VAL A 25 -1.81 0.99 -11.48
C VAL A 25 -2.80 0.03 -12.16
N GLU A 26 -2.99 -1.13 -11.55
CA GLU A 26 -3.94 -2.16 -12.00
C GLU A 26 -5.25 -2.07 -11.22
N SER A 27 -5.18 -1.86 -9.91
CA SER A 27 -6.35 -1.79 -9.04
C SER A 27 -6.12 -0.89 -7.84
N ALA A 28 -7.24 -0.46 -7.24
CA ALA A 28 -7.27 0.25 -5.97
C ALA A 28 -8.56 -0.16 -5.23
N GLU A 29 -8.40 -0.91 -4.15
CA GLU A 29 -9.50 -1.57 -3.43
C GLU A 29 -9.48 -1.17 -1.95
N LEU A 30 -10.66 -0.92 -1.37
CA LEU A 30 -10.79 -0.56 0.05
C LEU A 30 -10.93 -1.83 0.90
N GLN A 31 -10.05 -2.02 1.88
CA GLN A 31 -10.05 -3.21 2.72
C GLN A 31 -9.57 -2.90 4.15
N TYR A 32 -10.02 -3.70 5.12
CA TYR A 32 -9.42 -3.73 6.46
C TYR A 32 -8.17 -4.62 6.47
N ILE A 33 -7.08 -4.13 7.06
CA ILE A 33 -5.88 -4.92 7.35
C ILE A 33 -5.48 -4.80 8.82
N GLU A 34 -4.84 -5.85 9.32
CA GLU A 34 -4.21 -5.81 10.64
C GLU A 34 -2.83 -5.15 10.54
N LEU A 35 -2.60 -4.10 11.32
CA LEU A 35 -1.30 -3.44 11.50
C LEU A 35 -0.85 -3.58 12.94
N GLY A 36 0.37 -4.10 13.16
CA GLY A 36 1.02 -4.09 14.46
C GLY A 36 1.46 -2.69 14.85
N GLU A 37 1.31 -2.34 16.13
CA GLU A 37 1.64 -1.01 16.66
C GLU A 37 3.10 -0.84 17.12
N GLY A 38 3.98 -1.83 16.91
CA GLY A 38 5.36 -1.81 17.41
C GLY A 38 6.43 -2.22 16.40
N GLU A 39 7.68 -2.24 16.87
CA GLU A 39 8.81 -2.69 16.07
C GLU A 39 8.62 -4.17 15.65
N PRO A 40 9.07 -4.57 14.45
CA PRO A 40 8.88 -5.94 13.93
C PRO A 40 9.38 -7.05 14.87
N GLU A 41 10.31 -6.71 15.76
CA GLU A 41 11.00 -7.64 16.65
C GLU A 41 10.27 -7.88 17.98
N GLN A 42 9.19 -7.15 18.27
CA GLN A 42 8.42 -7.32 19.51
C GLN A 42 6.93 -7.55 19.22
N PRO A 43 6.28 -8.52 19.90
CA PRO A 43 4.84 -8.69 19.80
C PRO A 43 4.15 -7.42 20.30
N SER A 44 3.50 -6.72 19.38
CA SER A 44 2.78 -5.49 19.62
C SER A 44 1.29 -5.70 19.39
N PRO A 45 0.42 -4.91 20.05
CA PRO A 45 -1.01 -4.93 19.75
C PRO A 45 -1.24 -4.76 18.24
N VAL A 46 -2.10 -5.60 17.68
CA VAL A 46 -2.58 -5.44 16.30
C VAL A 46 -3.87 -4.65 16.32
N ARG A 47 -4.03 -3.75 15.35
CA ARG A 47 -5.28 -3.04 15.13
C ARG A 47 -5.77 -3.20 13.70
N ASP A 48 -7.09 -3.27 13.55
CA ASP A 48 -7.75 -3.21 12.25
C ASP A 48 -7.73 -1.78 11.73
N VAL A 49 -7.15 -1.60 10.54
CA VAL A 49 -7.07 -0.31 9.87
C VAL A 49 -7.68 -0.42 8.49
N MET A 50 -8.59 0.51 8.18
CA MET A 50 -9.12 0.66 6.84
C MET A 50 -8.05 1.29 5.93
N VAL A 51 -7.72 0.60 4.85
CA VAL A 51 -6.70 1.03 3.88
C VAL A 51 -7.22 0.88 2.45
N TRP A 52 -6.67 1.69 1.56
CA TRP A 52 -6.73 1.44 0.12
C TRP A 52 -5.51 0.63 -0.30
N LEU A 53 -5.73 -0.55 -0.86
CA LEU A 53 -4.70 -1.38 -1.47
C LEU A 53 -4.56 -0.98 -2.94
N VAL A 54 -3.51 -0.22 -3.25
CA VAL A 54 -3.20 0.20 -4.63
C VAL A 54 -2.15 -0.75 -5.19
N ARG A 55 -2.52 -1.51 -6.23
CA ARG A 55 -1.64 -2.47 -6.90
C ARG A 55 -1.03 -1.88 -8.15
N PHE A 56 0.28 -1.98 -8.25
CA PHE A 56 1.10 -1.66 -9.40
C PHE A 56 1.54 -2.95 -10.08
N GLY A 57 1.09 -3.16 -11.31
CA GLY A 57 1.49 -4.24 -12.18
C GLY A 57 2.80 -3.96 -12.90
N MET A 58 3.60 -5.01 -13.07
CA MET A 58 4.85 -5.01 -13.84
C MET A 58 4.85 -6.18 -14.83
N PRO A 59 5.74 -6.15 -15.85
CA PRO A 59 5.91 -7.28 -16.76
C PRO A 59 6.15 -8.61 -16.02
N ARG A 60 5.77 -9.71 -16.67
CA ARG A 60 5.90 -11.09 -16.15
C ARG A 60 5.06 -11.39 -14.91
N GLY A 61 3.96 -10.66 -14.71
CA GLY A 61 3.01 -10.91 -13.61
C GLY A 61 3.52 -10.50 -12.23
N ARG A 62 4.61 -9.75 -12.16
CA ARG A 62 5.10 -9.18 -10.90
C ARG A 62 4.23 -8.00 -10.50
N TRP A 63 4.12 -7.74 -9.21
CA TRP A 63 3.37 -6.60 -8.70
C TRP A 63 3.97 -6.04 -7.41
N VAL A 64 3.69 -4.76 -7.16
CA VAL A 64 3.88 -4.09 -5.85
C VAL A 64 2.52 -3.56 -5.40
N GLU A 65 2.19 -3.74 -4.13
CA GLU A 65 0.96 -3.27 -3.52
C GLU A 65 1.31 -2.31 -2.39
N LEU A 66 0.79 -1.08 -2.47
CA LEU A 66 0.92 -0.07 -1.43
C LEU A 66 -0.41 0.03 -0.68
N ALA A 67 -0.38 -0.19 0.63
CA ALA A 67 -1.53 0.03 1.50
C ALA A 67 -1.52 1.48 2.00
N VAL A 68 -2.50 2.27 1.60
CA VAL A 68 -2.66 3.68 2.01
C VAL A 68 -3.74 3.79 3.08
N ASP A 69 -3.39 4.28 4.26
CA ASP A 69 -4.34 4.51 5.37
C ASP A 69 -5.44 5.50 4.94
N ASP A 70 -6.71 5.08 5.01
CA ASP A 70 -7.85 5.86 4.53
C ASP A 70 -8.05 7.17 5.31
N ARG A 71 -7.64 7.20 6.59
CA ARG A 71 -7.80 8.36 7.47
C ARG A 71 -6.59 9.29 7.45
N ARG A 72 -5.39 8.71 7.42
CA ARG A 72 -4.11 9.45 7.55
C ARG A 72 -3.50 9.84 6.21
N GLY A 73 -3.91 9.20 5.12
CA GLY A 73 -3.36 9.45 3.78
C GLY A 73 -1.87 9.12 3.68
N LYS A 74 -1.42 8.04 4.34
CA LYS A 74 -0.02 7.61 4.35
C LYS A 74 0.10 6.15 3.94
N VAL A 75 1.17 5.81 3.23
CA VAL A 75 1.52 4.41 2.97
C VAL A 75 1.97 3.75 4.26
N VAL A 76 1.23 2.73 4.69
CA VAL A 76 1.44 2.02 5.97
C VAL A 76 2.02 0.63 5.80
N ARG A 77 1.95 0.05 4.60
CA ARG A 77 2.53 -1.25 4.28
C ARG A 77 2.83 -1.36 2.79
N VAL A 78 3.89 -2.10 2.47
CA VAL A 78 4.27 -2.47 1.11
C VAL A 78 4.30 -3.99 1.00
N ARG A 79 3.70 -4.55 -0.04
CA ARG A 79 3.80 -5.97 -0.38
C ARG A 79 4.29 -6.11 -1.82
N ARG A 80 5.06 -7.15 -2.08
CA ARG A 80 5.62 -7.41 -3.42
C ARG A 80 5.38 -8.88 -3.77
N SER A 81 5.13 -9.14 -5.06
CA SER A 81 5.21 -10.50 -5.58
C SER A 81 6.63 -11.05 -5.41
N ARG A 82 6.76 -12.36 -5.15
CA ARG A 82 8.06 -13.04 -5.16
C ARG A 82 8.65 -13.10 -6.56
#